data_AF-K3YAG0-F1
#
_entry.id   AF-K3YAG0-F1
#
_cell.length_a   1.000
_cell.length_b   1.000
_cell.length_c   1.000
_cell.angle_alpha   90.00
_cell.angle_beta   90.00
_cell.angle_gamma   90.00
#
_symmetry.space_group_name_H-M   'P 1'
#
loop_
_entity.id
_entity.type
_entity.pdbx_description
1 polymer ?
#
loop_
_entity_poly.entity_id
_entity_poly.type
_entity_poly.pdbx_seq_one_letter_code
_entity_poly.pdbx_strand_id
1 'polypeptide(L)'
;MQIFYYAPKMVESWKGQKLLSRAEFHVGANVAKFLRLQMLPTQGLVSEKTNRFALVFGTLDGGIGCIAPVDELTFRRLQSLQRKLVDAVPHVCGLNPRSFRHFKSNGKAHRPGPDNIIDFELLSHYEMMSLEEQLDIAQQIGTTRSQILSNFSDFSLGTSFL
;
A
#
# COMPACT_ATOMS: atom_id res chain seq x y z
N MET A 1 -4.24 11.57 -0.07
CA MET A 1 -3.51 11.36 -1.34
C MET A 1 -4.40 10.56 -2.28
N GLN A 2 -4.38 10.88 -3.58
CA GLN A 2 -5.10 10.14 -4.62
C GLN A 2 -4.16 9.85 -5.79
N ILE A 3 -4.27 8.65 -6.37
CA ILE A 3 -3.52 8.24 -7.55
C ILE A 3 -4.47 8.26 -8.73
N PHE A 4 -4.11 9.04 -9.75
CA PHE A 4 -4.88 9.16 -10.99
C PHE A 4 -4.16 8.48 -12.15
N TYR A 5 -4.94 7.88 -13.05
CA TYR A 5 -4.44 7.21 -14.23
C TYR A 5 -5.08 7.77 -15.50
N TYR A 6 -4.26 8.01 -16.52
CA TYR A 6 -4.69 8.43 -17.84
C TYR A 6 -5.05 7.20 -18.68
N ALA A 7 -6.35 7.05 -18.98
CA ALA A 7 -6.88 5.86 -19.66
C ALA A 7 -7.80 6.23 -20.83
N PRO A 8 -7.28 6.83 -21.92
CA PRO A 8 -8.11 7.41 -22.99
C PRO A 8 -9.00 6.40 -23.71
N LYS A 9 -8.66 5.11 -23.64
CA LYS A 9 -9.44 4.01 -24.21
C LYS A 9 -10.64 3.60 -23.34
N MET A 10 -10.68 4.00 -22.06
CA MET A 10 -11.78 3.69 -21.16
C MET A 10 -12.92 4.70 -21.36
N VAL A 11 -14.16 4.20 -21.43
CA VAL A 11 -15.34 5.05 -21.64
C VAL A 11 -15.49 6.08 -20.53
N GLU A 12 -15.18 5.72 -19.27
CA GLU A 12 -15.30 6.66 -18.15
C GLU A 12 -14.32 7.83 -18.21
N SER A 13 -13.26 7.74 -19.03
CA SER A 13 -12.25 8.79 -19.20
C SER A 13 -12.68 9.90 -20.16
N TRP A 14 -13.80 9.73 -20.87
CA TRP A 14 -14.26 10.65 -21.91
C TRP A 14 -13.17 10.95 -22.95
N LYS A 15 -12.64 9.90 -23.57
CA LYS A 15 -11.53 9.98 -24.54
C LYS A 15 -10.27 10.64 -23.94
N GLY A 16 -10.04 10.46 -22.64
CA GLY A 16 -8.88 10.99 -21.93
C GLY A 16 -9.02 12.41 -21.37
N GLN A 17 -10.18 13.06 -21.52
CA GLN A 17 -10.43 14.37 -20.91
C GLN A 17 -10.56 14.29 -19.38
N LYS A 18 -10.94 13.13 -18.86
CA LYS A 18 -11.10 12.86 -17.43
C LYS A 18 -10.07 11.83 -16.96
N LEU A 19 -9.28 12.21 -15.96
CA LEU A 19 -8.43 11.28 -15.23
C LEU A 19 -9.26 10.37 -14.31
N LEU A 20 -8.87 9.10 -14.22
CA LEU A 20 -9.57 8.12 -13.40
C LEU A 20 -8.83 7.91 -12.08
N SER A 21 -9.52 8.03 -10.94
CA SER A 21 -8.97 7.68 -9.63
C SER A 21 -8.76 6.17 -9.57
N ARG A 22 -7.53 5.74 -9.28
CA ARG A 22 -7.14 4.33 -9.18
C ARG A 22 -6.86 3.88 -7.76
N ALA A 23 -6.49 4.81 -6.88
CA ALA A 23 -6.30 4.52 -5.47
C ALA A 23 -6.44 5.79 -4.65
N GLU A 24 -6.89 5.64 -3.41
CA GLU A 24 -7.00 6.73 -2.45
C GLU A 24 -6.46 6.28 -1.11
N PHE A 25 -5.77 7.20 -0.41
CA PHE A 25 -5.18 6.90 0.88
C PHE A 25 -5.06 8.15 1.73
N HIS A 26 -5.50 8.07 2.98
CA HIS A 26 -5.31 9.12 3.97
C HIS A 26 -4.00 8.88 4.74
N VAL A 27 -3.01 9.73 4.44
CA VAL A 27 -1.66 9.67 5.04
C VAL A 27 -1.67 10.02 6.53
N GLY A 28 -2.62 10.85 6.98
CA GLY A 28 -2.67 11.36 8.36
C GLY A 28 -2.01 12.72 8.55
N ALA A 29 -1.23 13.18 7.57
CA ALA A 29 -0.53 14.46 7.58
C ALA A 29 -0.58 15.14 6.21
N ASN A 30 -0.31 16.45 6.19
CA ASN A 30 -0.18 17.20 4.95
C ASN A 30 1.15 16.87 4.27
N VAL A 31 1.09 16.40 3.03
CA VAL A 31 2.28 16.08 2.22
C VAL A 31 2.76 17.35 1.51
N ALA A 32 4.04 17.69 1.69
CA ALA A 32 4.61 18.94 1.18
C ALA A 32 5.48 18.74 -0.07
N LYS A 33 6.23 17.62 -0.14
CA LYS A 33 7.16 17.36 -1.23
C LYS A 33 7.14 15.90 -1.63
N PHE A 34 7.41 15.64 -2.90
CA PHE A 34 7.55 14.31 -3.49
C PHE A 34 8.90 14.19 -4.20
N LEU A 35 9.50 13.01 -4.12
CA LEU A 35 10.73 12.63 -4.80
C LEU A 35 10.54 11.23 -5.39
N ARG A 36 10.82 11.10 -6.69
CA ARG A 36 10.73 9.81 -7.38
C ARG A 36 12.08 9.14 -7.40
N LEU A 37 12.19 7.95 -6.81
CA LEU A 37 13.43 7.18 -6.72
C LEU A 37 13.26 5.83 -7.40
N GLN A 38 14.29 5.37 -8.10
CA GLN A 38 14.28 4.06 -8.73
C GLN A 38 14.39 2.98 -7.64
N MET A 39 13.54 1.96 -7.72
CA MET A 39 13.58 0.83 -6.81
C MET A 39 14.74 -0.11 -7.17
N LEU A 40 15.35 -0.72 -6.15
CA LEU A 40 16.36 -1.75 -6.37
C LEU A 40 15.72 -3.01 -7.00
N PRO A 41 16.47 -3.73 -7.84
CA PRO A 41 16.02 -5.01 -8.38
C PRO A 41 15.91 -6.05 -7.27
N THR A 42 14.73 -6.62 -7.09
CA THR A 42 14.48 -7.73 -6.15
C THR A 42 14.65 -9.07 -6.88
N GLN A 43 15.34 -10.01 -6.24
CA GLN A 43 15.57 -11.35 -6.79
C GLN A 43 14.23 -12.08 -7.01
N GLY A 44 14.02 -12.68 -8.18
CA GLY A 44 12.75 -13.36 -8.55
C GLY A 44 11.86 -12.58 -9.52
N LEU A 45 12.05 -11.27 -9.68
CA LEU A 45 11.41 -10.45 -10.73
C LEU A 45 12.36 -10.22 -11.93
N VAL A 46 13.25 -11.19 -12.18
CA VAL A 46 14.35 -11.15 -13.18
C VAL A 46 13.83 -11.07 -14.62
N SER A 47 12.52 -11.23 -14.84
CA SER A 47 11.91 -11.03 -16.15
C SER A 47 11.62 -9.54 -16.38
N GLU A 48 12.45 -8.97 -17.23
CA GLU A 48 12.33 -7.65 -17.84
C GLU A 48 12.73 -6.45 -16.98
N LYS A 49 13.28 -5.45 -17.67
CA LYS A 49 13.70 -4.14 -17.17
C LYS A 49 12.49 -3.39 -16.56
N THR A 50 12.01 -3.81 -15.40
CA THR A 50 10.90 -3.12 -14.75
C THR A 50 11.45 -1.84 -14.13
N ASN A 51 11.32 -0.75 -14.88
CA ASN A 51 11.54 0.62 -14.43
C ASN A 51 10.51 0.95 -13.32
N ARG A 52 10.68 0.34 -12.15
CA ARG A 52 9.85 0.58 -10.97
C ARG A 52 10.43 1.77 -10.22
N PHE A 53 9.58 2.74 -9.96
CA PHE A 53 9.92 3.91 -9.19
C PHE A 53 9.01 3.98 -7.98
N ALA A 54 9.61 4.18 -6.83
CA ALA A 54 8.89 4.55 -5.63
C ALA A 54 8.76 6.08 -5.55
N LEU A 55 7.73 6.51 -4.85
CA LEU A 55 7.46 7.90 -4.57
C LEU A 55 7.69 8.14 -3.07
N VAL A 56 8.83 8.73 -2.74
CA VAL A 56 9.15 9.19 -1.39
C VAL A 56 8.53 10.56 -1.19
N PHE A 57 7.95 10.82 -0.03
CA PHE A 57 7.32 12.10 0.27
C PHE A 57 7.58 12.55 1.69
N GLY A 58 7.70 13.86 1.86
CA GLY A 58 7.84 14.51 3.16
C GLY A 58 6.52 15.12 3.61
N THR A 59 6.18 14.97 4.89
CA THR A 59 5.01 15.59 5.51
C THR A 59 5.39 16.87 6.27
N LEU A 60 4.42 17.75 6.51
CA LEU A 60 4.62 18.99 7.28
C LEU A 60 4.91 18.73 8.77
N ASP A 61 4.55 17.55 9.27
CA ASP A 61 4.80 17.13 10.65
C ASP A 61 6.22 16.54 10.83
N GLY A 62 7.08 16.65 9.80
CA GLY A 62 8.48 16.19 9.83
C GLY A 62 8.68 14.71 9.50
N GLY A 63 7.62 13.99 9.11
CA GLY A 63 7.69 12.60 8.71
C GLY A 63 8.13 12.41 7.26
N ILE A 64 8.66 11.22 6.95
CA ILE A 64 8.95 10.76 5.60
C ILE A 64 8.16 9.47 5.36
N GLY A 65 7.46 9.40 4.24
CA GLY A 65 6.75 8.21 3.79
C GLY A 65 7.15 7.80 2.38
N CYS A 66 6.76 6.59 1.99
CA CYS A 66 7.06 6.04 0.68
C CYS A 66 5.83 5.30 0.11
N ILE A 67 5.58 5.45 -1.18
CA ILE A 67 4.65 4.61 -1.93
C ILE A 67 5.43 3.89 -3.01
N ALA A 68 5.37 2.56 -3.00
CA ALA A 68 6.00 1.74 -4.02
C ALA A 68 4.95 0.90 -4.75
N PRO A 69 5.06 0.74 -6.08
CA PRO A 69 4.21 -0.16 -6.83
C PRO A 69 4.49 -1.61 -6.46
N VAL A 70 3.42 -2.39 -6.35
CA VAL A 70 3.44 -3.84 -6.11
C VAL A 70 2.73 -4.56 -7.25
N ASP A 71 3.12 -5.79 -7.52
CA ASP A 71 2.44 -6.65 -8.49
C ASP A 71 1.06 -7.09 -7.96
N GLU A 72 0.15 -7.43 -8.86
CA GLU A 72 -1.23 -7.77 -8.50
C GLU A 72 -1.32 -8.98 -7.56
N LEU A 73 -0.46 -9.98 -7.74
CA LEU A 73 -0.49 -11.19 -6.91
C LEU A 73 -0.07 -10.89 -5.46
N THR A 74 1.05 -10.18 -5.29
CA THR A 74 1.52 -9.71 -3.98
C THR A 74 0.50 -8.75 -3.37
N PHE A 75 -0.07 -7.85 -4.16
CA PHE A 75 -1.11 -6.93 -3.69
C PHE A 75 -2.31 -7.68 -3.10
N ARG A 76 -2.84 -8.68 -3.80
CA ARG A 76 -3.99 -9.48 -3.31
C ARG A 76 -3.66 -10.23 -2.02
N ARG A 77 -2.47 -10.84 -1.95
CA ARG A 77 -2.02 -11.56 -0.74
C ARG A 77 -1.94 -10.62 0.46
N LEU A 78 -1.24 -9.49 0.30
CA LEU A 78 -1.04 -8.51 1.36
C LEU A 78 -2.34 -7.77 1.73
N GLN A 79 -3.26 -7.57 0.78
CA GLN A 79 -4.58 -7.02 1.06
C GLN A 79 -5.41 -7.96 1.94
N SER A 80 -5.35 -9.28 1.71
CA SER A 80 -6.01 -10.27 2.58
C SER A 80 -5.40 -10.28 3.98
N LEU A 81 -4.07 -10.20 4.07
CA LEU A 81 -3.36 -10.09 5.35
C LEU A 81 -3.79 -8.83 6.11
N GLN A 82 -3.80 -7.67 5.45
CA GLN A 82 -4.24 -6.40 6.04
C GLN A 82 -5.64 -6.52 6.63
N ARG A 83 -6.61 -7.09 5.89
CA ARG A 83 -7.98 -7.28 6.38
C ARG A 83 -8.01 -8.13 7.65
N LYS A 84 -7.19 -9.19 7.72
CA LYS A 84 -7.14 -10.05 8.89
C LYS A 84 -6.51 -9.36 10.10
N LEU A 85 -5.47 -8.57 9.89
CA LEU A 85 -4.79 -7.83 10.97
C LEU A 85 -5.64 -6.72 11.59
N VAL A 86 -6.59 -6.15 10.85
CA VAL A 86 -7.56 -5.19 11.42
C VAL A 86 -8.33 -5.80 12.59
N ASP A 87 -8.66 -7.09 12.53
CA ASP A 87 -9.42 -7.76 13.58
C ASP A 87 -8.54 -8.55 14.56
N ALA A 88 -7.37 -9.02 14.11
CA ALA A 88 -6.49 -9.89 14.89
C ALA A 88 -5.55 -9.13 15.85
N VAL A 89 -5.22 -7.87 15.57
CA VAL A 89 -4.26 -7.09 16.37
C VAL A 89 -5.00 -6.06 17.23
N PRO A 90 -4.66 -5.90 18.52
CA PRO A 90 -5.19 -4.81 19.33
C PRO A 90 -4.64 -3.47 18.84
N HIS A 91 -5.52 -2.54 18.48
CA HIS A 91 -5.13 -1.21 18.02
C HIS A 91 -5.02 -0.20 19.16
N VAL A 92 -4.01 0.66 19.09
CA VAL A 92 -3.80 1.74 20.04
C VAL A 92 -5.06 2.60 20.14
N CYS A 93 -5.50 2.88 21.37
CA CYS A 93 -6.72 3.64 21.66
C CYS A 93 -8.01 3.05 21.07
N GLY A 94 -8.03 1.78 20.65
CA GLY A 94 -9.19 1.15 20.01
C GLY A 94 -9.55 1.74 18.65
N LEU A 95 -8.60 2.43 18.00
CA LEU A 95 -8.82 3.06 16.70
C LEU A 95 -8.88 2.02 15.60
N ASN A 96 -9.77 2.22 14.61
CA ASN A 96 -9.82 1.37 13.44
C ASN A 96 -8.86 1.90 12.36
N PRO A 97 -7.76 1.19 12.03
CA PRO A 97 -6.78 1.65 11.05
C PRO A 97 -7.37 1.77 9.65
N ARG A 98 -8.28 0.86 9.25
CA ARG A 98 -8.96 0.93 7.95
C ARG A 98 -9.81 2.19 7.82
N SER A 99 -10.58 2.52 8.87
CA SER A 99 -11.38 3.74 8.89
C SER A 99 -10.53 5.00 8.84
N PHE A 100 -9.37 4.98 9.51
CA PHE A 100 -8.42 6.09 9.50
C PHE A 100 -7.81 6.35 8.12
N ARG A 101 -7.57 5.29 7.31
CA ARG A 101 -6.99 5.42 5.97
C ARG A 101 -7.97 5.82 4.87
N HIS A 102 -9.28 5.86 5.15
CA HIS A 102 -10.26 6.36 4.18
C HIS A 102 -9.99 7.82 3.82
N PHE A 103 -10.01 8.11 2.51
CA PHE A 103 -9.78 9.45 2.00
C PHE A 103 -10.84 10.43 2.47
N LYS A 104 -10.40 11.61 2.94
CA LYS A 104 -11.27 12.69 3.40
C LYS A 104 -11.32 13.80 2.36
N SER A 105 -12.50 14.07 1.83
CA SER A 105 -12.75 15.24 0.99
C SER A 105 -13.20 16.40 1.89
N ASN A 106 -12.45 17.50 1.90
CA ASN A 106 -12.75 18.68 2.72
C ASN A 106 -14.05 19.38 2.27
N GLY A 107 -15.21 18.84 2.66
CA GLY A 107 -16.55 19.39 2.38
C GLY A 107 -17.04 19.22 0.94
N LYS A 108 -16.30 18.50 0.08
CA LYS A 108 -16.70 18.22 -1.30
C LYS A 108 -17.36 16.87 -1.40
N ALA A 109 -18.46 16.78 -2.16
CA ALA A 109 -19.09 15.52 -2.50
C ALA A 109 -18.06 14.59 -3.15
N HIS A 110 -17.79 13.47 -2.50
CA HIS A 110 -16.77 12.51 -2.89
C HIS A 110 -17.36 11.12 -2.91
N ARG A 111 -17.22 10.44 -4.04
CA ARG A 111 -17.51 9.01 -4.11
C ARG A 111 -16.23 8.28 -3.75
N PRO A 112 -16.25 7.38 -2.74
CA PRO A 112 -15.07 6.61 -2.38
C PRO A 112 -14.43 5.98 -3.61
N GLY A 113 -13.15 6.26 -3.82
CA GLY A 113 -12.39 5.65 -4.89
C GLY A 113 -11.99 4.21 -4.58
N PRO A 114 -11.27 3.55 -5.50
CA PRO A 114 -10.82 2.19 -5.30
C PRO A 114 -9.84 2.07 -4.13
N ASP A 115 -10.01 1.04 -3.30
CA ASP A 115 -9.13 0.69 -2.17
C ASP A 115 -7.95 -0.16 -2.65
N ASN A 116 -7.03 0.50 -3.37
CA ASN A 116 -5.89 -0.13 -4.03
C ASN A 116 -4.53 0.28 -3.43
N ILE A 117 -4.51 0.66 -2.15
CA ILE A 117 -3.28 0.92 -1.40
C ILE A 117 -3.28 0.05 -0.15
N ILE A 118 -2.12 -0.56 0.10
CA ILE A 118 -1.86 -1.36 1.28
C ILE A 118 -1.16 -0.49 2.32
N ASP A 119 -1.60 -0.59 3.56
CA ASP A 119 -0.99 0.06 4.71
C ASP A 119 0.11 -0.82 5.29
N PHE A 120 1.35 -0.55 4.89
CA PHE A 120 2.51 -1.32 5.35
C PHE A 120 2.79 -1.15 6.84
N GLU A 121 2.39 -0.03 7.46
CA GLU A 121 2.51 0.21 8.90
C GLU A 121 1.61 -0.75 9.70
N LEU A 122 0.42 -1.07 9.19
CA LEU A 122 -0.40 -2.12 9.76
C LEU A 122 0.21 -3.50 9.52
N LEU A 123 0.75 -3.75 8.33
CA LEU A 123 1.35 -5.04 7.99
C LEU A 123 2.59 -5.37 8.83
N SER A 124 3.40 -4.38 9.22
CA SER A 124 4.58 -4.62 10.07
C SER A 124 4.22 -5.19 11.45
N HIS A 125 2.98 -5.03 11.91
CA HIS A 125 2.52 -5.67 13.15
C HIS A 125 2.55 -7.20 13.05
N TYR A 126 2.35 -7.76 11.85
CA TYR A 126 2.44 -9.22 11.64
C TYR A 126 3.80 -9.78 12.04
N GLU A 127 4.90 -9.05 11.79
CA GLU A 127 6.24 -9.49 12.15
C GLU A 127 6.46 -9.55 13.67
N MET A 128 5.72 -8.74 14.43
CA MET A 128 5.81 -8.65 15.89
C MET A 128 4.95 -9.70 16.62
N MET A 129 4.04 -10.36 15.91
CA MET A 129 3.16 -11.40 16.49
C MET A 129 3.95 -12.68 16.82
N SER A 130 3.39 -13.54 17.66
CA SER A 130 3.99 -14.84 17.96
C SER A 130 4.00 -15.74 16.72
N LEU A 131 4.92 -16.72 16.68
CA LEU A 131 5.02 -17.66 15.55
C LEU A 131 3.70 -18.42 15.31
N GLU A 132 3.02 -18.81 16.38
CA GLU A 132 1.75 -19.54 16.31
C GLU A 132 0.66 -18.70 15.64
N GLU A 133 0.49 -17.44 16.07
CA GLU A 133 -0.47 -16.52 15.47
C GLU A 133 -0.12 -16.19 14.02
N GLN A 134 1.18 -16.02 13.70
CA GLN A 134 1.63 -15.79 12.33
C GLN A 134 1.24 -16.96 11.41
N LEU A 135 1.42 -18.20 11.86
CA LEU A 135 1.08 -19.39 11.10
C LEU A 135 -0.43 -19.54 10.92
N ASP A 136 -1.21 -19.35 11.99
CA ASP A 136 -2.67 -19.42 11.96
C ASP A 136 -3.26 -18.38 11.00
N ILE A 137 -2.84 -17.12 11.09
CA ILE A 137 -3.28 -16.05 10.19
C ILE A 137 -2.91 -16.37 8.75
N ALA A 138 -1.68 -16.83 8.48
CA ALA A 138 -1.25 -17.19 7.13
C ALA A 138 -2.12 -18.29 6.53
N GLN A 139 -2.42 -19.33 7.31
CA GLN A 139 -3.29 -20.43 6.90
C GLN A 139 -4.71 -19.93 6.60
N GLN A 140 -5.28 -19.07 7.45
CA GLN A 140 -6.63 -18.55 7.29
C GLN A 140 -6.81 -17.69 6.03
N ILE A 141 -5.76 -16.98 5.59
CA ILE A 141 -5.79 -16.20 4.35
C ILE A 141 -5.34 -17.00 3.11
N GLY A 142 -5.04 -18.29 3.27
CA GLY A 142 -4.67 -19.18 2.16
C GLY A 142 -3.25 -18.97 1.63
N THR A 143 -2.29 -18.59 2.47
CA THR A 143 -0.88 -18.41 2.11
C THR A 143 0.04 -19.04 3.16
N THR A 144 1.36 -18.86 3.00
CA THR A 144 2.34 -19.31 3.98
C THR A 144 3.04 -18.12 4.62
N ARG A 145 3.44 -18.27 5.89
CA ARG A 145 4.28 -17.29 6.59
C ARG A 145 5.53 -16.93 5.77
N SER A 146 6.16 -17.93 5.15
CA SER A 146 7.35 -17.72 4.31
C SER A 146 7.09 -16.81 3.12
N GLN A 147 5.93 -16.93 2.46
CA GLN A 147 5.56 -16.05 1.35
C GLN A 147 5.32 -14.62 1.81
N ILE A 148 4.64 -14.44 2.94
CA ILE A 148 4.39 -13.11 3.53
C ILE A 148 5.73 -12.43 3.85
N LEU A 149 6.61 -13.11 4.58
CA LEU A 149 7.90 -12.55 4.98
C LEU A 149 8.83 -12.32 3.77
N SER A 150 8.77 -13.18 2.75
CA SER A 150 9.47 -12.92 1.49
C SER A 150 8.98 -11.63 0.86
N ASN A 151 7.67 -11.38 0.81
CA ASN A 151 7.13 -10.14 0.24
C ASN A 151 7.54 -8.89 1.05
N PHE A 152 7.63 -8.99 2.37
CA PHE A 152 8.14 -7.90 3.22
C PHE A 152 9.62 -7.63 2.93
N SER A 153 10.43 -8.68 2.85
CA SER A 153 11.84 -8.59 2.49
C SER A 153 12.04 -7.97 1.10
N ASP A 154 11.26 -8.39 0.11
CA ASP A 154 11.31 -7.85 -1.25
C ASP A 154 10.99 -6.35 -1.26
N PHE A 155 9.97 -5.94 -0.50
CA PHE A 155 9.60 -4.53 -0.41
C PHE A 155 10.68 -3.70 0.31
N SER A 156 11.22 -4.21 1.43
CA SER A 156 12.29 -3.56 2.17
C SER A 156 13.55 -3.40 1.31
N LEU A 157 13.93 -4.43 0.56
CA LEU A 157 15.09 -4.38 -0.33
C LEU A 157 14.84 -3.43 -1.51
N GLY A 158 13.67 -3.52 -2.15
CA GLY A 158 13.31 -2.66 -3.27
C GLY A 158 13.21 -1.18 -2.93
N THR A 159 12.96 -0.85 -1.66
CA THR A 159 12.86 0.54 -1.15
C THR A 159 14.06 0.99 -0.33
N SER A 160 15.16 0.21 -0.30
CA SER A 160 16.44 0.66 0.25
C SER A 160 17.08 1.65 -0.72
N PHE A 161 16.78 2.93 -0.54
CA PHE A 161 17.33 4.01 -1.37
C PHE A 161 18.73 4.51 -0.91
N LEU A 162 19.27 3.89 0.14
CA LEU A 162 20.59 4.13 0.74
C LEU A 162 21.31 2.81 0.96
#